data_AF-A0A0R2SVR4-F1
#
_entry.id   AF-A0A0R2SVR4-F1
#
_cell.length_a   1.000
_cell.length_b   1.000
_cell.length_c   1.000
_cell.angle_alpha   90.00
_cell.angle_beta   90.00
_cell.angle_gamma   90.00
#
_symmetry.space_group_name_H-M   'P 1'
#
loop_
_entity.id
_entity.type
_entity.pdbx_description
1 polymer ?
#
loop_
_entity_poly.entity_id
_entity_poly.type
_entity_poly.pdbx_seq_one_letter_code
_entity_poly.pdbx_strand_id
1 'polypeptide(L)'
;MTRILLFVFFILIGCSKENETQNRPVSSGSETLVSIDETSSTGEQENTYASIDFSNWKLTLPVDENNNGSPDEYLPASLVNGAYRSNNQIKPFMYDQIEDSSIVFYTYPQSSTTNSSYSRTELRELINPSNSRINWTLAQGGEMRGRLKLETISKDAASNMEYHKTIVMQIHGIISISDMETHGFSSNNGPPLIKIYWKDGFLWCHKKSLVDEATSGDALLEVSSSIWTDEKDNLGYVGFEPFDFRI
;
A
#
# COMPACT_ATOMS: atom_id res chain seq x y z
N MET A 1 46.51 4.61 -46.48
CA MET A 1 46.64 5.25 -45.16
C MET A 1 45.24 5.62 -44.68
N THR A 2 44.58 4.71 -43.98
CA THR A 2 43.20 4.89 -43.52
C THR A 2 43.26 5.23 -42.03
N ARG A 3 42.90 6.46 -41.67
CA ARG A 3 42.92 6.93 -40.27
C ARG A 3 41.67 6.41 -39.56
N ILE A 4 41.86 5.56 -38.55
CA ILE A 4 40.81 5.18 -37.60
C ILE A 4 40.74 6.29 -36.54
N LEU A 5 39.59 6.95 -36.42
CA LEU A 5 39.31 7.94 -35.40
C LEU A 5 38.71 7.22 -34.19
N LEU A 6 39.49 7.04 -33.12
CA LEU A 6 39.05 6.44 -31.87
C LEU A 6 38.40 7.53 -31.00
N PHE A 7 37.09 7.47 -30.80
CA PHE A 7 36.38 8.35 -29.87
C PHE A 7 36.35 7.68 -28.49
N VAL A 8 37.11 8.22 -27.53
CA VAL A 8 37.06 7.84 -26.11
C VAL A 8 36.12 8.81 -25.41
N PHE A 9 35.00 8.31 -24.90
CA PHE A 9 34.02 9.09 -24.15
C PHE A 9 34.32 8.93 -22.64
N PHE A 10 34.82 9.99 -22.00
CA PHE A 10 34.95 10.06 -20.53
C PHE A 10 33.66 10.63 -19.96
N ILE A 11 32.92 9.84 -19.17
CA ILE A 11 31.79 10.31 -18.37
C ILE A 11 32.30 10.56 -16.95
N LEU A 12 32.34 11.82 -16.54
CA LEU A 12 32.56 12.24 -15.16
C LEU A 12 31.21 12.25 -14.44
N ILE A 13 31.02 11.36 -13.47
CA ILE A 13 29.85 11.31 -12.60
C ILE A 13 30.08 12.30 -11.45
N GLY A 14 29.34 13.41 -11.46
CA GLY A 14 29.25 14.33 -10.33
C GLY A 14 28.22 13.83 -9.31
N CYS A 15 28.67 13.58 -8.08
CA CYS A 15 27.80 13.36 -6.91
C CYS A 15 27.34 14.72 -6.35
N SER A 16 26.04 14.98 -6.27
CA SER A 16 25.48 15.94 -5.33
C SER A 16 24.63 15.20 -4.29
N LYS A 17 25.05 15.33 -3.02
CA LYS A 17 24.23 15.01 -1.85
C LYS A 17 23.42 16.26 -1.54
N GLU A 18 22.09 16.18 -1.56
CA GLU A 18 21.25 17.27 -1.06
C GLU A 18 20.71 16.91 0.33
N ASN A 19 21.03 17.78 1.28
CA ASN A 19 20.54 17.80 2.66
C ASN A 19 19.15 18.46 2.65
N GLU A 20 18.10 17.73 3.02
CA GLU A 20 16.82 18.32 3.35
C GLU A 20 16.83 18.79 4.82
N THR A 21 16.93 20.10 5.01
CA THR A 21 16.52 20.74 6.27
C THR A 21 15.69 21.97 6.00
N GLN A 22 14.52 21.97 6.65
CA GLN A 22 13.65 23.10 7.00
C GLN A 22 12.79 23.73 5.92
N ASN A 23 11.48 23.41 5.99
CA ASN A 23 10.42 24.40 5.79
C ASN A 23 9.39 24.26 6.94
N ARG A 24 9.45 25.19 7.90
CA ARG A 24 8.35 25.44 8.86
C ARG A 24 7.31 26.34 8.16
N PRO A 25 6.00 26.13 8.33
CA PRO A 25 5.02 27.09 7.86
C PRO A 25 4.96 28.31 8.80
N VAL A 26 4.93 29.48 8.18
CA VAL A 26 4.72 30.80 8.80
C VAL A 26 3.23 30.97 9.13
N SER A 27 2.95 31.36 10.36
CA SER A 27 1.64 31.82 10.84
C SER A 27 1.51 33.33 10.64
N SER A 28 0.41 33.83 10.06
CA SER A 28 0.00 35.24 10.21
C SER A 28 -1.49 35.50 9.90
N GLY A 29 -2.17 36.13 10.87
CA GLY A 29 -3.34 37.04 10.78
C GLY A 29 -4.69 36.42 10.37
N SER A 30 -5.73 36.31 11.21
CA SER A 30 -6.51 37.31 11.99
C SER A 30 -7.61 38.05 11.20
N GLU A 31 -8.84 37.55 11.42
CA GLU A 31 -10.17 38.19 11.51
C GLU A 31 -10.79 39.03 10.39
N THR A 32 -11.97 38.59 9.93
CA THR A 32 -13.17 39.46 9.89
C THR A 32 -14.45 38.62 9.95
N LEU A 33 -15.29 38.90 10.96
CA LEU A 33 -16.62 38.33 11.16
C LEU A 33 -17.66 39.12 10.34
N VAL A 34 -18.49 38.43 9.56
CA VAL A 34 -19.74 38.99 9.02
C VAL A 34 -20.85 37.95 9.19
N SER A 35 -21.84 38.32 10.00
CA SER A 35 -23.08 37.58 10.25
C SER A 35 -24.03 37.76 9.05
N ILE A 36 -24.56 36.66 8.51
CA ILE A 36 -25.71 36.66 7.60
C ILE A 36 -26.72 35.60 8.08
N ASP A 37 -27.96 36.07 8.17
CA ASP A 37 -29.19 35.49 8.68
C ASP A 37 -29.50 34.07 8.18
N GLU A 38 -29.96 33.23 9.11
CA GLU A 38 -30.49 31.89 8.89
C GLU A 38 -31.89 31.95 8.28
N THR A 39 -32.07 31.47 7.03
CA THR A 39 -33.32 30.79 6.68
C THR A 39 -33.13 29.90 5.45
N SER A 40 -32.92 28.59 5.65
CA SER A 40 -33.48 27.48 4.86
C SER A 40 -32.73 26.17 5.16
N SER A 41 -33.07 25.51 6.27
CA SER A 41 -32.68 24.11 6.47
C SER A 41 -33.57 23.19 5.63
N THR A 42 -33.23 23.07 4.34
CA THR A 42 -33.43 21.78 3.66
C THR A 42 -32.67 20.75 4.47
N GLY A 43 -33.36 19.74 5.00
CA GLY A 43 -32.73 18.71 5.84
C GLY A 43 -31.54 18.10 5.11
N GLU A 44 -30.33 18.50 5.51
CA GLU A 44 -29.10 17.87 5.06
C GLU A 44 -29.14 16.43 5.56
N GLN A 45 -29.28 15.50 4.63
CA GLN A 45 -29.09 14.11 4.93
C GLN A 45 -27.61 13.95 5.30
N GLU A 46 -27.33 13.77 6.59
CA GLU A 46 -25.97 13.60 7.08
C GLU A 46 -25.39 12.33 6.45
N ASN A 47 -24.42 12.50 5.56
CA ASN A 47 -23.77 11.37 4.89
C ASN A 47 -23.07 10.50 5.94
N THR A 48 -23.42 9.21 5.98
CA THR A 48 -22.75 8.24 6.86
C THR A 48 -21.58 7.62 6.11
N TYR A 49 -20.36 7.90 6.58
CA TYR A 49 -19.11 7.42 5.99
C TYR A 49 -18.58 6.17 6.69
N ALA A 50 -17.71 5.42 6.01
CA ALA A 50 -16.98 4.31 6.60
C ALA A 50 -16.18 4.76 7.83
N SER A 51 -16.29 4.02 8.93
CA SER A 51 -15.55 4.30 10.16
C SER A 51 -14.15 3.69 10.11
N ILE A 52 -13.22 4.37 9.42
CA ILE A 52 -11.82 3.96 9.29
C ILE A 52 -10.92 5.10 9.77
N ASP A 53 -10.01 4.78 10.69
CA ASP A 53 -8.96 5.71 11.11
C ASP A 53 -7.73 5.60 10.20
N PHE A 54 -7.50 6.63 9.38
CA PHE A 54 -6.35 6.69 8.46
C PHE A 54 -5.07 7.28 9.08
N SER A 55 -5.06 7.59 10.38
CA SER A 55 -3.93 8.26 11.05
C SER A 55 -2.61 7.50 10.97
N ASN A 56 -2.69 6.16 10.89
CA ASN A 56 -1.55 5.26 10.81
C ASN A 56 -1.49 4.53 9.46
N TRP A 57 -1.89 5.16 8.36
CA TRP A 57 -1.87 4.52 7.04
C TRP A 57 -1.33 5.46 5.98
N LYS A 58 -0.44 4.96 5.12
CA LYS A 58 -0.21 5.56 3.82
C LYS A 58 -0.97 4.81 2.74
N LEU A 59 -1.31 5.51 1.67
CA LEU A 59 -1.94 4.95 0.48
C LEU A 59 -0.92 4.89 -0.66
N THR A 60 -0.84 3.76 -1.36
CA THR A 60 -0.13 3.65 -2.64
C THR A 60 -1.16 3.47 -3.76
N LEU A 61 -1.03 4.26 -4.83
CA LEU A 61 -1.89 4.21 -6.02
C LEU A 61 -1.25 3.37 -7.15
N PRO A 62 -2.00 2.99 -8.20
CA PRO A 62 -1.47 2.15 -9.28
C PRO A 62 -0.82 2.99 -10.41
N VAL A 63 -0.59 4.27 -10.19
CA VAL A 63 -0.16 5.27 -11.19
C VAL A 63 1.10 5.99 -10.75
N ASP A 64 1.79 6.61 -11.71
CA ASP A 64 2.96 7.48 -11.50
C ASP A 64 2.67 8.81 -12.21
N GLU A 65 1.79 9.63 -11.63
CA GLU A 65 1.40 10.92 -12.24
C GLU A 65 2.50 11.98 -12.10
N ASN A 66 3.33 11.86 -11.06
CA ASN A 66 4.45 12.77 -10.83
C ASN A 66 5.71 12.43 -11.68
N ASN A 67 5.69 11.30 -12.40
CA ASN A 67 6.75 10.79 -13.28
C ASN A 67 8.10 10.57 -12.58
N ASN A 68 8.08 10.10 -11.32
CA ASN A 68 9.30 9.81 -10.56
C ASN A 68 9.81 8.37 -10.76
N GLY A 69 9.12 7.56 -11.57
CA GLY A 69 9.48 6.18 -11.86
C GLY A 69 8.98 5.20 -10.79
N SER A 70 8.02 5.59 -9.96
CA SER A 70 7.42 4.76 -8.90
C SER A 70 5.94 5.11 -8.71
N PRO A 71 5.12 4.20 -8.17
CA PRO A 71 3.73 4.53 -7.91
C PRO A 71 3.57 5.66 -6.90
N ASP A 72 2.56 6.50 -7.08
CA ASP A 72 2.26 7.62 -6.21
C ASP A 72 1.87 7.14 -4.81
N GLU A 73 2.46 7.76 -3.79
CA GLU A 73 2.21 7.46 -2.38
C GLU A 73 1.73 8.70 -1.62
N TYR A 74 0.73 8.52 -0.77
CA TYR A 74 0.13 9.58 0.04
C TYR A 74 0.22 9.23 1.53
N LEU A 75 0.88 10.09 2.28
CA LEU A 75 1.00 9.99 3.74
C LEU A 75 -0.33 10.25 4.46
N PRO A 76 -0.45 9.90 5.77
CA PRO A 76 -1.70 10.04 6.53
C PRO A 76 -2.38 11.40 6.42
N ALA A 77 -1.60 12.50 6.35
CA ALA A 77 -2.13 13.86 6.23
C ALA A 77 -3.03 14.07 4.99
N SER A 78 -2.84 13.28 3.93
CA SER A 78 -3.67 13.32 2.72
C SER A 78 -4.96 12.50 2.83
N LEU A 79 -5.14 11.74 3.92
CA LEU A 79 -6.23 10.77 4.09
C LEU A 79 -7.13 11.10 5.30
N VAL A 80 -6.54 11.51 6.42
CA VAL A 80 -7.27 11.74 7.68
C VAL A 80 -8.38 12.79 7.54
N ASN A 81 -9.41 12.67 8.38
CA ASN A 81 -10.55 13.58 8.41
C ASN A 81 -11.24 13.79 7.05
N GLY A 82 -11.12 12.81 6.14
CA GLY A 82 -11.71 12.90 4.80
C GLY A 82 -10.91 13.69 3.79
N ALA A 83 -9.65 14.04 4.06
CA ALA A 83 -8.82 14.82 3.14
C ALA A 83 -8.69 14.18 1.75
N TYR A 84 -8.80 12.84 1.65
CA TYR A 84 -8.79 12.12 0.38
C TYR A 84 -9.93 12.55 -0.56
N ARG A 85 -11.09 12.95 -0.01
CA ARG A 85 -12.27 13.34 -0.80
C ARG A 85 -12.03 14.56 -1.68
N SER A 86 -11.17 15.47 -1.25
CA SER A 86 -10.80 16.68 -2.00
C SER A 86 -9.54 16.53 -2.85
N ASN A 87 -8.83 15.40 -2.74
CA ASN A 87 -7.59 15.17 -3.47
C ASN A 87 -7.89 14.56 -4.84
N ASN A 88 -7.77 15.36 -5.91
CA ASN A 88 -8.08 14.94 -7.28
C ASN A 88 -7.25 13.76 -7.80
N GLN A 89 -6.08 13.49 -7.22
CA GLN A 89 -5.26 12.35 -7.60
C GLN A 89 -5.68 11.05 -6.89
N ILE A 90 -6.25 11.16 -5.69
CA ILE A 90 -6.72 9.99 -4.92
C ILE A 90 -8.13 9.57 -5.35
N LYS A 91 -9.03 10.54 -5.59
CA LYS A 91 -10.45 10.29 -5.90
C LYS A 91 -10.74 9.24 -6.99
N PRO A 92 -9.95 9.09 -8.06
CA PRO A 92 -10.21 8.05 -9.06
C PRO A 92 -10.02 6.62 -8.53
N PHE A 93 -9.27 6.46 -7.43
CA PHE A 93 -8.83 5.17 -6.92
C PHE A 93 -9.35 4.87 -5.51
N MET A 94 -9.58 5.89 -4.69
CA MET A 94 -10.14 5.74 -3.35
C MET A 94 -11.24 6.77 -3.10
N TYR A 95 -12.46 6.29 -2.86
CA TYR A 95 -13.64 7.14 -2.71
C TYR A 95 -14.74 6.50 -1.85
N ASP A 96 -15.58 7.33 -1.25
CA ASP A 96 -16.71 6.88 -0.44
C ASP A 96 -17.83 6.33 -1.32
N GLN A 97 -18.44 5.22 -0.89
CA GLN A 97 -19.74 4.77 -1.38
C GLN A 97 -20.76 4.99 -0.26
N ILE A 98 -21.62 5.99 -0.43
CA ILE A 98 -22.45 6.52 0.65
C ILE A 98 -23.64 5.58 0.93
N GLU A 99 -24.10 4.84 -0.08
CA GLU A 99 -25.27 3.95 -0.01
C GLU A 99 -25.08 2.81 0.99
N ASP A 100 -23.86 2.32 1.17
CA ASP A 100 -23.52 1.24 2.11
C ASP A 100 -22.43 1.64 3.13
N SER A 101 -22.13 2.95 3.23
CA SER A 101 -21.13 3.51 4.14
C SER A 101 -19.77 2.80 4.04
N SER A 102 -19.36 2.47 2.81
CA SER A 102 -18.08 1.83 2.52
C SER A 102 -17.10 2.78 1.86
N ILE A 103 -15.86 2.32 1.71
CA ILE A 103 -14.84 3.00 0.92
C ILE A 103 -14.35 2.04 -0.16
N VAL A 104 -14.33 2.51 -1.41
CA VAL A 104 -13.90 1.74 -2.56
C VAL A 104 -12.41 1.92 -2.77
N PHE A 105 -11.71 0.82 -3.00
CA PHE A 105 -10.33 0.80 -3.50
C PHE A 105 -10.35 0.25 -4.92
N TYR A 106 -10.25 1.13 -5.91
CA TYR A 106 -10.22 0.78 -7.32
C TYR A 106 -8.79 0.72 -7.84
N THR A 107 -8.45 -0.37 -8.54
CA THR A 107 -7.11 -0.60 -9.07
C THR A 107 -7.16 -1.28 -10.43
N TYR A 108 -6.12 -1.07 -11.24
CA TYR A 108 -5.93 -1.73 -12.53
C TYR A 108 -4.43 -1.83 -12.86
N PRO A 109 -4.02 -2.70 -13.78
CA PRO A 109 -2.61 -2.84 -14.15
C PRO A 109 -2.06 -1.57 -14.82
N GLN A 110 -1.05 -0.94 -14.21
CA GLN A 110 -0.30 0.18 -14.78
C GLN A 110 1.12 0.27 -14.16
N SER A 111 1.30 0.95 -13.02
CA SER A 111 2.60 1.12 -12.34
C SER A 111 2.69 0.22 -11.11
N SER A 112 3.91 -0.21 -10.74
CA SER A 112 4.17 -1.03 -9.55
C SER A 112 5.47 -0.61 -8.86
N THR A 113 5.54 -0.81 -7.53
CA THR A 113 6.74 -0.52 -6.74
C THR A 113 7.85 -1.55 -7.01
N THR A 114 9.11 -1.23 -6.72
CA THR A 114 10.26 -2.14 -6.88
C THR A 114 10.07 -3.53 -6.26
N ASN A 115 9.36 -3.64 -5.12
CA ASN A 115 9.14 -4.90 -4.42
C ASN A 115 7.82 -5.63 -4.81
N SER A 116 7.15 -5.18 -5.88
CA SER A 116 5.86 -5.71 -6.35
C SER A 116 5.84 -5.84 -7.86
N SER A 117 5.40 -6.99 -8.37
CA SER A 117 5.17 -7.19 -9.81
C SER A 117 3.79 -6.71 -10.28
N TYR A 118 2.91 -6.30 -9.36
CA TYR A 118 1.54 -5.90 -9.66
C TYR A 118 1.20 -4.53 -9.07
N SER A 119 0.37 -3.79 -9.79
CA SER A 119 -0.23 -2.52 -9.36
C SER A 119 -1.16 -2.73 -8.17
N ARG A 120 -1.34 -1.67 -7.37
CA ARG A 120 -2.16 -1.71 -6.17
C ARG A 120 -2.79 -0.35 -5.90
N THR A 121 -3.97 -0.40 -5.27
CA THR A 121 -4.54 0.71 -4.53
C THR A 121 -4.72 0.20 -3.11
N GLU A 122 -3.72 0.40 -2.27
CA GLU A 122 -3.57 -0.35 -1.03
C GLU A 122 -3.02 0.53 0.09
N LEU A 123 -3.51 0.28 1.31
CA LEU A 123 -3.00 0.92 2.51
C LEU A 123 -1.79 0.15 3.07
N ARG A 124 -0.81 0.89 3.58
CA ARG A 124 0.33 0.36 4.34
C ARG A 124 0.35 0.99 5.73
N GLU A 125 0.28 0.15 6.76
CA GLU A 125 0.27 0.57 8.16
C GLU A 125 1.56 1.31 8.52
N LEU A 126 1.45 2.51 9.08
CA LEU A 126 2.53 3.31 9.63
C LEU A 126 2.34 3.43 11.15
N ILE A 127 2.83 2.47 11.95
CA ILE A 127 2.79 2.61 13.43
C ILE A 127 3.55 3.85 13.93
N ASN A 128 4.43 4.38 13.09
CA ASN A 128 4.93 5.74 13.19
C ASN A 128 4.61 6.48 11.87
N PRO A 129 3.65 7.43 11.88
CA PRO A 129 3.22 8.17 10.69
C PRO A 129 4.32 8.92 9.93
N SER A 130 5.43 9.26 10.58
CA SER A 130 6.55 9.97 9.96
C SER A 130 7.72 9.07 9.57
N ASN A 131 7.68 7.78 9.91
CA ASN A 131 8.78 6.86 9.63
C ASN A 131 8.30 5.43 9.32
N SER A 132 8.24 5.11 8.03
CA SER A 132 7.86 3.77 7.53
C SER A 132 8.86 2.66 7.88
N ARG A 133 10.03 2.98 8.45
CA ARG A 133 11.02 1.98 8.87
C ARG A 133 10.75 1.43 10.27
N ILE A 134 9.85 2.06 11.03
CA ILE A 134 9.43 1.58 12.35
C ILE A 134 8.19 0.68 12.16
N ASN A 135 8.29 -0.57 12.63
CA ASN A 135 7.29 -1.62 12.46
C ASN A 135 7.24 -2.50 13.73
N TRP A 136 6.29 -3.42 13.79
CA TRP A 136 6.13 -4.36 14.89
C TRP A 136 6.71 -5.73 14.56
N THR A 137 6.98 -6.52 15.60
CA THR A 137 7.46 -7.92 15.50
C THR A 137 6.33 -8.89 15.85
N LEU A 138 6.43 -10.14 15.38
CA LEU A 138 5.46 -11.19 15.73
C LEU A 138 5.31 -11.39 17.25
N ALA A 139 6.37 -11.14 18.03
CA ALA A 139 6.33 -11.24 19.48
C ALA A 139 5.53 -10.12 20.16
N GLN A 140 5.52 -8.91 19.57
CA GLN A 140 4.63 -7.83 20.01
C GLN A 140 3.17 -8.13 19.65
N GLY A 141 2.98 -8.80 18.50
CA GLY A 141 1.67 -9.12 17.97
C GLY A 141 0.95 -7.89 17.41
N GLY A 142 -0.19 -8.15 16.81
CA GLY A 142 -1.06 -7.15 16.19
C GLY A 142 -2.35 -7.83 15.76
N GLU A 143 -3.38 -7.02 15.51
CA GLU A 143 -4.66 -7.52 15.03
C GLU A 143 -5.26 -6.52 14.06
N MET A 144 -5.67 -7.00 12.89
CA MET A 144 -6.40 -6.23 11.91
C MET A 144 -7.77 -6.86 11.67
N ARG A 145 -8.83 -6.08 11.89
CA ARG A 145 -10.22 -6.47 11.60
C ARG A 145 -10.79 -5.59 10.52
N GLY A 146 -11.59 -6.17 9.65
CA GLY A 146 -12.32 -5.42 8.64
C GLY A 146 -13.59 -6.17 8.22
N ARG A 147 -14.59 -5.40 7.82
CA ARG A 147 -15.71 -5.88 7.00
C ARG A 147 -15.40 -5.52 5.57
N LEU A 148 -15.15 -6.52 4.73
CA LEU A 148 -14.70 -6.33 3.36
C LEU A 148 -15.76 -6.86 2.39
N LYS A 149 -15.74 -6.37 1.16
CA LYS A 149 -16.56 -6.85 0.05
C LYS A 149 -15.74 -6.70 -1.22
N LEU A 150 -15.72 -7.73 -2.06
CA LEU A 150 -15.26 -7.54 -3.44
C LEU A 150 -16.46 -7.06 -4.25
N GLU A 151 -16.44 -5.82 -4.71
CA GLU A 151 -17.56 -5.27 -5.47
C GLU A 151 -17.55 -5.73 -6.93
N THR A 152 -16.43 -5.52 -7.62
CA THR A 152 -16.25 -5.99 -9.00
C THR A 152 -14.81 -6.43 -9.24
N ILE A 153 -14.63 -7.33 -10.19
CA ILE A 153 -13.32 -7.76 -10.68
C ILE A 153 -13.45 -8.21 -12.14
N SER A 154 -12.40 -8.01 -12.94
CA SER A 154 -12.39 -8.41 -14.34
C SER A 154 -12.35 -9.94 -14.49
N LYS A 155 -12.90 -10.45 -15.59
CA LYS A 155 -12.87 -11.88 -15.93
C LYS A 155 -11.52 -12.32 -16.46
N ASP A 156 -11.09 -13.53 -16.11
CA ASP A 156 -9.88 -14.15 -16.62
C ASP A 156 -10.23 -15.16 -17.72
N ALA A 157 -10.23 -14.71 -18.97
CA ALA A 157 -10.48 -15.60 -20.10
C ALA A 157 -9.26 -16.45 -20.50
N ALA A 158 -8.10 -16.26 -19.85
CA ALA A 158 -6.84 -16.87 -20.23
C ALA A 158 -6.43 -18.06 -19.34
N SER A 159 -7.11 -18.26 -18.21
CA SER A 159 -6.86 -19.38 -17.31
C SER A 159 -8.10 -20.26 -17.13
N ASN A 160 -8.03 -21.20 -16.17
CA ASN A 160 -9.16 -22.02 -15.75
C ASN A 160 -10.05 -21.33 -14.69
N MET A 161 -9.72 -20.10 -14.29
CA MET A 161 -10.51 -19.28 -13.39
C MET A 161 -11.58 -18.50 -14.17
N GLU A 162 -12.69 -18.14 -13.53
CA GLU A 162 -13.66 -17.24 -14.17
C GLU A 162 -13.23 -15.78 -14.03
N TYR A 163 -12.67 -15.43 -12.88
CA TYR A 163 -12.28 -14.09 -12.50
C TYR A 163 -10.77 -13.99 -12.27
N HIS A 164 -10.22 -12.80 -12.46
CA HIS A 164 -8.90 -12.52 -11.89
C HIS A 164 -8.96 -12.61 -10.35
N LYS A 165 -7.78 -12.70 -9.74
CA LYS A 165 -7.61 -12.75 -8.28
C LYS A 165 -7.08 -11.43 -7.75
N THR A 166 -7.40 -11.14 -6.50
CA THR A 166 -6.87 -9.97 -5.77
C THR A 166 -6.46 -10.34 -4.35
N ILE A 167 -5.52 -9.57 -3.78
CA ILE A 167 -5.17 -9.64 -2.36
C ILE A 167 -6.02 -8.60 -1.65
N VAL A 168 -6.67 -8.99 -0.56
CA VAL A 168 -7.56 -8.10 0.21
C VAL A 168 -6.96 -7.69 1.56
N MET A 169 -6.05 -8.51 2.12
CA MET A 169 -5.34 -8.23 3.37
C MET A 169 -3.96 -8.91 3.34
N GLN A 170 -2.98 -8.34 4.03
CA GLN A 170 -1.63 -8.91 4.11
C GLN A 170 -0.90 -8.54 5.39
N ILE A 171 0.06 -9.40 5.78
CA ILE A 171 1.15 -9.07 6.70
C ILE A 171 2.45 -9.21 5.91
N HIS A 172 3.21 -8.13 5.80
CA HIS A 172 4.46 -8.11 5.04
C HIS A 172 5.66 -7.96 5.98
N GLY A 173 6.61 -8.90 5.90
CA GLY A 173 7.88 -8.77 6.59
C GLY A 173 8.72 -7.63 6.00
N ILE A 174 9.48 -6.97 6.87
CA ILE A 174 10.44 -5.92 6.52
C ILE A 174 11.69 -6.12 7.37
N ILE A 175 12.87 -6.03 6.75
CA ILE A 175 14.15 -6.16 7.42
C ILE A 175 14.44 -4.86 8.17
N SER A 176 14.93 -4.95 9.41
CA SER A 176 15.26 -3.76 10.19
C SER A 176 16.47 -3.02 9.60
N ILE A 177 16.59 -1.71 9.86
CA ILE A 177 17.75 -0.95 9.39
C ILE A 177 19.06 -1.42 10.04
N SER A 178 19.00 -1.87 11.29
CA SER A 178 20.17 -2.48 11.95
C SER A 178 20.61 -3.78 11.26
N ASP A 179 19.66 -4.63 10.84
CA ASP A 179 20.00 -5.89 10.15
C ASP A 179 20.50 -5.60 8.73
N MET A 180 19.91 -4.61 8.05
CA MET A 180 20.42 -4.11 6.77
C MET A 180 21.89 -3.71 6.84
N GLU A 181 22.27 -2.92 7.84
CA GLU A 181 23.65 -2.48 8.07
C GLU A 181 24.56 -3.64 8.46
N THR A 182 24.08 -4.54 9.33
CA THR A 182 24.84 -5.70 9.83
C THR A 182 25.16 -6.69 8.72
N HIS A 183 24.20 -6.97 7.84
CA HIS A 183 24.30 -7.99 6.80
C HIS A 183 24.63 -7.41 5.40
N GLY A 184 24.72 -6.08 5.28
CA GLY A 184 25.09 -5.40 4.03
C GLY A 184 24.03 -5.48 2.94
N PHE A 185 22.75 -5.58 3.31
CA PHE A 185 21.65 -5.65 2.35
C PHE A 185 21.36 -4.29 1.71
N SER A 186 20.95 -4.30 0.43
CA SER A 186 20.62 -3.09 -0.33
C SER A 186 19.13 -2.72 -0.31
N SER A 187 18.27 -3.64 0.17
CA SER A 187 16.82 -3.43 0.32
C SER A 187 16.32 -4.02 1.62
N ASN A 188 15.43 -3.29 2.31
CA ASN A 188 14.80 -3.75 3.55
C ASN A 188 13.57 -4.63 3.32
N ASN A 189 13.39 -5.14 2.10
CA ASN A 189 12.28 -6.04 1.79
C ASN A 189 12.44 -7.37 2.53
N GLY A 190 11.45 -7.73 3.36
CA GLY A 190 11.35 -9.06 3.95
C GLY A 190 10.32 -9.93 3.22
N PRO A 191 10.18 -11.22 3.59
CA PRO A 191 9.19 -12.09 2.96
C PRO A 191 7.77 -11.66 3.37
N PRO A 192 6.78 -11.69 2.46
CA PRO A 192 5.39 -11.41 2.83
C PRO A 192 4.82 -12.59 3.61
N LEU A 193 4.59 -12.44 4.92
CA LEU A 193 4.25 -13.56 5.82
C LEU A 193 2.86 -14.14 5.58
N ILE A 194 1.87 -13.26 5.35
CA ILE A 194 0.48 -13.67 5.08
C ILE A 194 -0.07 -12.84 3.93
N LYS A 195 -0.77 -13.49 3.00
CA LYS A 195 -1.61 -12.85 2.00
C LYS A 195 -2.97 -13.52 1.97
N ILE A 196 -4.03 -12.72 2.13
CA ILE A 196 -5.40 -13.18 1.98
C ILE A 196 -5.86 -12.83 0.58
N TYR A 197 -6.08 -13.85 -0.22
CA TYR A 197 -6.56 -13.71 -1.59
C TYR A 197 -8.06 -13.92 -1.66
N TRP A 198 -8.72 -13.15 -2.50
CA TRP A 198 -9.99 -13.54 -3.11
C TRP A 198 -9.72 -14.17 -4.47
N LYS A 199 -10.29 -15.35 -4.73
CA LYS A 199 -10.14 -16.11 -5.99
C LYS A 199 -11.44 -16.82 -6.34
N ASP A 200 -12.08 -16.45 -7.45
CA ASP A 200 -13.34 -17.05 -7.91
C ASP A 200 -14.39 -17.19 -6.79
N GLY A 201 -14.51 -16.17 -5.95
CA GLY A 201 -15.46 -16.17 -4.82
C GLY A 201 -14.95 -16.81 -3.54
N PHE A 202 -13.77 -17.44 -3.52
CA PHE A 202 -13.18 -18.05 -2.32
C PHE A 202 -12.11 -17.17 -1.68
N LEU A 203 -12.07 -17.16 -0.35
CA LEU A 203 -10.94 -16.63 0.39
C LEU A 203 -9.87 -17.69 0.58
N TRP A 204 -8.62 -17.31 0.34
CA TRP A 204 -7.45 -18.17 0.50
C TRP A 204 -6.40 -17.48 1.35
N CYS A 205 -5.98 -18.11 2.45
CA CYS A 205 -4.78 -17.72 3.17
C CYS A 205 -3.57 -18.32 2.47
N HIS A 206 -2.60 -17.48 2.12
CA HIS A 206 -1.26 -17.90 1.75
C HIS A 206 -0.32 -17.48 2.87
N LYS A 207 0.16 -18.47 3.64
CA LYS A 207 1.13 -18.26 4.72
C LYS A 207 2.51 -18.65 4.23
N LYS A 208 3.51 -17.81 4.46
CA LYS A 208 4.90 -18.20 4.23
C LYS A 208 5.39 -19.16 5.31
N SER A 209 6.01 -20.24 4.85
CA SER A 209 6.67 -21.25 5.66
C SER A 209 8.07 -21.52 5.12
N LEU A 210 8.96 -22.01 5.98
CA LEU A 210 10.28 -22.46 5.54
C LEU A 210 10.15 -23.73 4.70
N VAL A 211 10.96 -23.84 3.65
CA VAL A 211 11.12 -25.08 2.88
C VAL A 211 11.83 -26.14 3.73
N ASP A 212 12.83 -25.71 4.50
CA ASP A 212 13.56 -26.53 5.47
C ASP A 212 13.48 -25.87 6.85
N GLU A 213 12.82 -26.54 7.81
CA GLU A 213 12.66 -26.05 9.18
C GLU A 213 14.00 -25.94 9.95
N ALA A 214 15.08 -26.56 9.46
CA ALA A 214 16.42 -26.42 10.01
C ALA A 214 17.15 -25.14 9.54
N THR A 215 16.55 -24.36 8.63
CA THR A 215 17.12 -23.09 8.15
C THR A 215 17.39 -22.14 9.32
N SER A 216 18.57 -21.52 9.35
CA SER A 216 18.97 -20.62 10.42
C SER A 216 19.90 -19.51 9.92
N GLY A 217 20.12 -18.49 10.77
CA GLY A 217 21.00 -17.35 10.45
C GLY A 217 20.47 -16.50 9.29
N ASP A 218 21.38 -15.89 8.54
CA ASP A 218 21.11 -14.93 7.48
C ASP A 218 20.22 -15.48 6.36
N ALA A 219 20.20 -16.81 6.15
CA ALA A 219 19.33 -17.45 5.18
C ALA A 219 17.85 -17.16 5.46
N LEU A 220 17.45 -16.95 6.73
CA LEU A 220 16.09 -16.57 7.11
C LEU A 220 15.69 -15.17 6.60
N LEU A 221 16.65 -14.32 6.26
CA LEU A 221 16.42 -12.95 5.80
C LEU A 221 16.23 -12.88 4.27
N GLU A 222 16.50 -13.96 3.55
CA GLU A 222 16.24 -14.03 2.12
C GLU A 222 14.74 -14.14 1.81
N VAL A 223 14.35 -13.75 0.59
CA VAL A 223 12.95 -13.83 0.11
C VAL A 223 12.76 -14.82 -1.05
N SER A 224 13.77 -15.67 -1.28
CA SER A 224 13.81 -16.62 -2.39
C SER A 224 12.89 -17.82 -2.16
N SER A 225 12.43 -18.44 -3.26
CA SER A 225 11.59 -19.65 -3.20
C SER A 225 12.36 -20.91 -2.80
N SER A 226 13.69 -20.85 -2.68
CA SER A 226 14.51 -21.91 -2.10
C SER A 226 14.46 -21.93 -0.57
N ILE A 227 14.18 -20.77 0.06
CA ILE A 227 14.06 -20.66 1.51
C ILE A 227 12.60 -20.69 1.94
N TRP A 228 11.72 -19.98 1.23
CA TRP A 228 10.33 -19.77 1.63
C TRP A 228 9.33 -20.32 0.62
N THR A 229 8.34 -21.05 1.10
CA THR A 229 7.20 -21.56 0.31
C THR A 229 5.87 -21.05 0.86
N ASP A 230 4.80 -21.17 0.08
CA ASP A 230 3.44 -20.85 0.52
C ASP A 230 2.72 -22.13 0.98
N GLU A 231 2.30 -22.17 2.24
CA GLU A 231 1.18 -23.01 2.68
C GLU A 231 -0.14 -22.30 2.35
N LYS A 232 -1.13 -23.04 1.83
CA LYS A 232 -2.36 -22.47 1.29
C LYS A 232 -3.57 -23.12 1.91
N ASP A 233 -4.39 -22.30 2.56
CA ASP A 233 -5.65 -22.73 3.17
C ASP A 233 -6.83 -22.03 2.52
N ASN A 234 -7.82 -22.81 2.06
CA ASN A 234 -9.10 -22.26 1.61
C ASN A 234 -9.97 -21.98 2.84
N LEU A 235 -10.34 -20.72 3.02
CA LEU A 235 -11.10 -20.23 4.17
C LEU A 235 -12.62 -20.24 3.92
N GLY A 236 -13.05 -20.62 2.72
CA GLY A 236 -14.45 -20.72 2.35
C GLY A 236 -14.88 -19.75 1.25
N TYR A 237 -16.10 -19.98 0.76
CA TYR A 237 -16.73 -19.17 -0.28
C TYR A 237 -17.43 -17.96 0.34
N VAL A 238 -17.14 -16.77 -0.18
CA VAL A 238 -17.79 -15.49 0.16
C VAL A 238 -18.49 -14.86 -1.05
N GLY A 239 -18.18 -15.30 -2.27
CA GLY A 239 -18.73 -14.69 -3.49
C GLY A 239 -18.38 -13.21 -3.58
N PHE A 240 -19.37 -12.38 -3.91
CA PHE A 240 -19.27 -10.91 -3.93
C PHE A 240 -19.97 -10.27 -2.72
N GLU A 241 -20.36 -11.07 -1.73
CA GLU A 241 -21.06 -10.59 -0.54
C GLU A 241 -20.06 -10.04 0.50
N PRO A 242 -20.50 -9.10 1.36
CA PRO A 242 -19.68 -8.64 2.48
C PRO A 242 -19.32 -9.78 3.45
N PHE A 243 -18.07 -9.79 3.92
CA PHE A 243 -17.57 -10.72 4.92
C PHE A 243 -16.73 -10.01 5.98
N ASP A 244 -16.82 -10.50 7.22
CA ASP A 244 -15.95 -10.03 8.30
C ASP A 244 -14.69 -10.89 8.32
N PHE A 245 -13.52 -10.25 8.42
CA PHE A 245 -12.24 -10.93 8.48
C PHE A 245 -11.35 -10.35 9.57
N ARG A 246 -10.51 -11.22 10.12
CA ARG A 246 -9.57 -10.89 11.20
C ARG A 246 -8.26 -11.64 10.95
N ILE A 247 -7.16 -10.91 11.02
CA ILE A 247 -5.79 -11.45 11.06
C ILE A 247 -5.16 -11.01 12.37
#